data_AF-B3M012-F1
#
_entry.id   AF-B3M012-F1
#
_cell.length_a   1.000
_cell.length_b   1.000
_cell.length_c   1.000
_cell.angle_alpha   90.00
_cell.angle_beta   90.00
_cell.angle_gamma   90.00
#
_symmetry.space_group_name_H-M   'P 1'
#
loop_
_entity.id
_entity.type
_entity.pdbx_description
1 polymer ?
#
loop_
_entity_poly.entity_id
_entity_poly.type
_entity_poly.pdbx_seq_one_letter_code
_entity_poly.pdbx_strand_id
1 'polypeptide(L)'
;MAYSTQKNFFHVPFGSDGVEFECIDACVKLKSYPSTIDDRSWAADEDVKSQFVADLVACSLIPKSKTGGQGQPRSGDKPSGGGSGRSPSGSPEDEYGSDLVVGDSLINAADDTLGRMQSLMIKNNMLQKKLDDSNAKLETANDEVDDIKRIMGQRYDPEKSKALKDKIKELADDGKITPKDEKELNDLQASIDDMNKAHDILAAENANLKRLIEKQSLRCKLEGVQVDPEKSSDVPYLQQKVDDLGKEVALLRKMEDDYLKKCATSCGRGGSPGSGGGGSGGGGGGPPSKGAFSPDKDAENIKKILAERDALRKKLKNLEDIGDKVSLLEEKACEAEQISGELENSLQEQNACMCSMQRDMQDMQSYYENEVEKAKGNEEILKCHCNQMKQELASAKAAIKRAECQQMEIDVLRNELRKRDIALNAYDCQYQQLMLKAKMFKNAGYRFLDDLPPDCCTDSCVDGPEEEQTEEN
;
A
#
# COMPACT_ATOMS: atom_id res chain seq x y z
N MET A 1 0.79 -39.70 -53.32
CA MET A 1 2.17 -40.22 -53.28
C MET A 1 2.90 -39.46 -52.20
N ALA A 2 3.43 -40.18 -51.22
CA ALA A 2 4.07 -39.66 -50.02
C ALA A 2 5.55 -39.32 -50.27
N TYR A 3 6.03 -38.23 -49.69
CA TYR A 3 7.46 -37.95 -49.39
C TYR A 3 7.45 -37.18 -48.05
N SER A 4 7.71 -37.83 -46.92
CA SER A 4 9.02 -38.12 -46.30
C SER A 4 9.77 -36.87 -45.82
N THR A 5 9.54 -36.47 -44.56
CA THR A 5 10.42 -35.55 -43.82
C THR A 5 10.73 -36.11 -42.44
N GLN A 6 11.69 -37.03 -42.38
CA GLN A 6 12.54 -37.22 -41.20
C GLN A 6 13.96 -36.81 -41.59
N LYS A 7 14.51 -35.77 -40.94
CA LYS A 7 15.79 -35.83 -40.21
C LYS A 7 16.29 -34.45 -39.77
N ASN A 8 16.81 -34.43 -38.53
CA ASN A 8 17.75 -33.49 -37.91
C ASN A 8 17.13 -32.36 -37.06
N PHE A 9 16.71 -32.77 -35.86
CA PHE A 9 16.82 -31.96 -34.65
C PHE A 9 18.28 -31.49 -34.50
N PHE A 10 18.50 -30.19 -34.37
CA PHE A 10 19.76 -29.67 -33.85
C PHE A 10 19.83 -29.91 -32.35
N HIS A 11 20.87 -30.62 -31.92
CA HIS A 11 21.25 -30.79 -30.54
C HIS A 11 21.79 -29.45 -30.00
N VAL A 12 21.15 -28.88 -28.98
CA VAL A 12 21.73 -27.79 -28.19
C VAL A 12 22.50 -28.41 -27.03
N PRO A 13 23.82 -28.21 -26.89
CA PRO A 13 24.56 -28.65 -25.71
C PRO A 13 24.37 -27.63 -24.59
N PHE A 14 23.86 -28.07 -23.43
CA PHE A 14 24.07 -27.34 -22.17
C PHE A 14 25.50 -27.66 -21.70
N GLY A 15 26.47 -26.93 -22.26
CA GLY A 15 27.86 -26.93 -21.82
C GLY A 15 28.14 -25.70 -20.98
N SER A 16 28.48 -25.91 -19.72
CA SER A 16 29.07 -24.90 -18.84
C SER A 16 30.51 -24.61 -19.29
N ASP A 17 30.68 -23.75 -20.29
CA ASP A 17 32.00 -23.23 -20.68
C ASP A 17 32.09 -21.78 -20.19
N GLY A 18 32.90 -21.56 -19.15
CA GLY A 18 33.27 -20.23 -18.71
C GLY A 18 34.07 -19.53 -19.81
N VAL A 19 33.47 -18.52 -20.43
CA VAL A 19 34.19 -17.65 -21.37
C VAL A 19 35.09 -16.72 -20.54
N GLU A 20 36.37 -17.04 -20.44
CA GLU A 20 37.39 -16.08 -20.01
C GLU A 20 37.48 -14.98 -21.08
N PHE A 21 36.96 -13.80 -20.75
CA PHE A 21 37.19 -12.60 -21.55
C PHE A 21 38.60 -12.06 -21.26
N GLU A 22 39.58 -12.52 -22.03
CA GLU A 22 40.87 -11.82 -22.15
C GLU A 22 40.68 -10.58 -23.02
N CYS A 23 40.80 -9.39 -22.42
CA CYS A 23 40.70 -8.12 -23.11
C CYS A 23 41.98 -7.86 -23.92
N ILE A 24 41.92 -8.09 -25.23
CA ILE A 24 43.00 -7.74 -26.16
C ILE A 24 42.94 -6.23 -26.44
N ASP A 25 43.90 -5.51 -25.87
CA ASP A 25 44.37 -4.16 -26.16
C ASP A 25 43.36 -2.99 -26.35
N ALA A 26 43.45 -2.07 -25.37
CA ALA A 26 43.21 -0.63 -25.45
C ALA A 26 41.85 -0.14 -25.99
N CYS A 27 40.76 -0.48 -25.30
CA CYS A 27 39.53 0.31 -25.35
C CYS A 27 39.73 1.69 -24.68
N VAL A 28 40.04 2.66 -25.55
CA VAL A 28 39.74 4.10 -25.52
C VAL A 28 39.47 4.76 -24.15
N LYS A 29 40.34 5.74 -23.84
CA LYS A 29 40.30 6.75 -22.75
C LYS A 29 38.91 7.31 -22.41
N LEU A 30 38.09 6.56 -21.68
CA LEU A 30 36.98 7.11 -20.90
C LEU A 30 37.46 7.35 -19.47
N LYS A 31 37.23 8.57 -18.95
CA LYS A 31 37.55 8.93 -17.56
C LYS A 31 36.75 8.03 -16.63
N SER A 32 37.43 7.23 -15.83
CA SER A 32 36.84 6.51 -14.70
C SER A 32 36.60 7.48 -13.55
N TYR A 33 35.37 7.48 -13.02
CA TYR A 33 35.06 8.06 -11.71
C TYR A 33 35.07 6.93 -10.68
N PRO A 34 35.74 7.09 -9.53
CA PRO A 34 35.67 6.12 -8.45
C PRO A 34 34.30 6.22 -7.77
N SER A 35 33.40 5.27 -8.05
CA SER A 35 32.23 5.02 -7.21
C SER A 35 32.64 4.01 -6.13
N THR A 36 32.62 4.44 -4.87
CA THR A 36 33.08 3.64 -3.72
C THR A 36 32.00 2.76 -3.08
N ILE A 37 30.85 2.52 -3.71
CA ILE A 37 29.85 1.60 -3.18
C ILE A 37 29.23 0.82 -4.35
N ASP A 38 29.47 -0.49 -4.35
CA ASP A 38 28.88 -1.45 -5.28
C ASP A 38 27.70 -2.17 -4.59
N ASP A 39 26.51 -1.60 -4.71
CA ASP A 39 25.25 -2.13 -4.17
C ASP A 39 24.73 -3.36 -4.95
N ARG A 40 25.53 -3.94 -5.86
CA ARG A 40 25.16 -5.14 -6.65
C ARG A 40 25.63 -6.45 -6.01
N SER A 41 26.27 -6.39 -4.85
CA SER A 41 26.85 -7.55 -4.17
C SER A 41 25.81 -8.58 -3.68
N TRP A 42 24.52 -8.21 -3.56
CA TRP A 42 23.43 -9.16 -3.27
C TRP A 42 23.00 -10.01 -4.47
N ALA A 43 23.27 -9.54 -5.70
CA ALA A 43 22.86 -10.23 -6.93
C ALA A 43 23.88 -11.28 -7.41
N ALA A 44 25.09 -11.27 -6.82
CA ALA A 44 26.21 -12.10 -7.20
C ALA A 44 26.29 -13.44 -6.44
N ASP A 45 25.56 -13.58 -5.32
CA ASP A 45 25.60 -14.78 -4.48
C ASP A 45 24.32 -15.61 -4.65
N GLU A 46 24.45 -16.73 -5.36
CA GLU A 46 23.35 -17.65 -5.69
C GLU A 46 22.71 -18.27 -4.42
N ASP A 47 23.50 -18.46 -3.35
CA ASP A 47 23.01 -19.02 -2.09
C ASP A 47 22.08 -18.04 -1.35
N VAL A 48 22.33 -16.73 -1.47
CA VAL A 48 21.53 -15.67 -0.84
C VAL A 48 20.21 -15.45 -1.60
N LYS A 49 20.23 -15.57 -2.94
CA LYS A 49 19.01 -15.54 -3.77
C LYS A 49 18.07 -16.70 -3.45
N SER A 50 18.60 -17.91 -3.30
CA SER A 50 17.79 -19.10 -3.00
C SER A 50 17.15 -19.02 -1.62
N GLN A 51 17.85 -18.46 -0.62
CA GLN A 51 17.32 -18.28 0.72
C GLN A 51 16.21 -17.21 0.77
N PHE A 52 16.39 -16.09 0.06
CA PHE A 52 15.38 -15.03 -0.01
C PHE A 52 14.09 -15.50 -0.70
N VAL A 53 14.20 -16.23 -1.81
CA VAL A 53 13.04 -16.80 -2.51
C VAL A 53 12.35 -17.88 -1.67
N ALA A 54 13.11 -18.69 -0.93
CA ALA A 54 12.56 -19.68 0.00
C ALA A 54 11.80 -19.03 1.18
N ASP A 55 12.35 -17.96 1.76
CA ASP A 55 11.73 -17.23 2.87
C ASP A 55 10.48 -16.44 2.42
N LEU A 56 10.48 -15.93 1.18
CA LEU A 56 9.34 -15.25 0.55
C LEU A 56 8.17 -16.21 0.29
N VAL A 57 8.47 -17.43 -0.17
CA VAL A 57 7.46 -18.48 -0.43
C VAL A 57 6.92 -19.09 0.86
N ALA A 58 7.71 -19.10 1.94
CA ALA A 58 7.32 -19.72 3.21
C ALA A 58 6.55 -18.80 4.19
N CYS A 59 6.36 -17.50 3.88
CA CYS A 59 5.71 -16.51 4.76
C CYS A 59 6.10 -16.61 6.25
N SER A 60 7.38 -16.91 6.53
CA SER A 60 7.87 -17.20 7.87
C SER A 60 8.93 -16.18 8.29
N LEU A 61 8.53 -14.94 8.55
CA LEU A 61 9.43 -13.94 9.14
C LEU A 61 8.92 -13.51 10.51
N ILE A 62 9.16 -14.35 11.51
CA ILE A 62 9.39 -13.87 12.89
C ILE A 62 10.87 -13.51 12.95
N PRO A 63 11.26 -12.24 13.19
CA PRO A 63 12.66 -11.89 13.28
C PRO A 63 13.26 -12.48 14.56
N LYS A 64 14.11 -13.49 14.41
CA LYS A 64 15.05 -13.88 15.47
C LYS A 64 16.10 -12.78 15.58
N SER A 65 15.95 -11.92 16.58
CA SER A 65 16.97 -10.97 17.00
C SER A 65 18.28 -11.70 17.31
N LYS A 66 19.35 -11.35 16.58
CA LYS A 66 20.72 -11.77 16.89
C LYS A 66 21.15 -11.14 18.22
N THR A 67 21.25 -11.94 19.28
CA THR A 67 22.14 -11.68 20.41
C THR A 67 23.24 -12.72 20.36
N GLY A 68 24.50 -12.27 20.31
CA GLY A 68 25.67 -13.15 20.26
C GLY A 68 25.85 -13.95 21.54
N GLY A 69 26.40 -15.17 21.41
CA GLY A 69 26.82 -15.99 22.55
C GLY A 69 27.14 -17.43 22.14
N GLN A 70 28.38 -17.85 22.38
CA GLN A 70 28.98 -19.15 22.06
C GLN A 70 28.21 -20.36 22.63
N GLY A 71 28.20 -21.49 21.90
CA GLY A 71 27.82 -22.80 22.44
C GLY A 71 27.72 -23.92 21.39
N GLN A 72 28.54 -24.96 21.58
CA GLN A 72 28.78 -26.19 20.80
C GLN A 72 27.60 -26.95 20.15
N PRO A 73 27.89 -27.83 19.16
CA PRO A 73 26.87 -28.62 18.46
C PRO A 73 26.48 -29.88 19.22
N ARG A 74 25.18 -30.22 19.19
CA ARG A 74 24.70 -31.58 19.50
C ARG A 74 23.72 -32.06 18.43
N SER A 75 24.10 -33.21 17.91
CA SER A 75 23.39 -34.23 17.13
C SER A 75 21.91 -34.44 17.46
N GLY A 76 21.14 -34.84 16.44
CA GLY A 76 20.09 -35.86 16.57
C GLY A 76 18.76 -35.54 15.91
N ASP A 77 18.34 -36.46 15.03
CA ASP A 77 16.95 -36.87 14.75
C ASP A 77 16.10 -36.15 13.66
N LYS A 78 16.07 -36.82 12.50
CA LYS A 78 14.89 -37.08 11.66
C LYS A 78 14.13 -38.30 12.24
N PRO A 79 12.79 -38.45 12.09
CA PRO A 79 12.15 -38.91 10.82
C PRO A 79 10.77 -38.26 10.52
N SER A 80 10.38 -37.98 9.27
CA SER A 80 9.72 -38.83 8.24
C SER A 80 8.18 -38.95 8.30
N GLY A 81 7.52 -38.84 7.13
CA GLY A 81 6.12 -39.20 6.82
C GLY A 81 5.18 -37.99 6.70
N GLY A 82 4.38 -37.75 5.64
CA GLY A 82 3.84 -38.58 4.58
C GLY A 82 2.31 -38.36 4.52
N GLY A 83 1.74 -37.94 3.39
CA GLY A 83 0.29 -37.76 3.28
C GLY A 83 -0.22 -37.21 1.95
N SER A 84 -0.47 -38.11 0.99
CA SER A 84 -1.24 -37.87 -0.23
C SER A 84 -2.72 -37.60 0.07
N GLY A 85 -3.33 -36.64 -0.63
CA GLY A 85 -4.79 -36.42 -0.66
C GLY A 85 -5.27 -36.19 -2.09
N ARG A 86 -5.94 -37.20 -2.65
CA ARG A 86 -6.54 -37.25 -3.99
C ARG A 86 -7.75 -36.33 -4.11
N SER A 87 -7.94 -35.78 -5.31
CA SER A 87 -9.22 -35.25 -5.85
C SER A 87 -10.35 -36.28 -5.77
N PRO A 88 -11.61 -35.87 -6.03
CA PRO A 88 -12.23 -36.42 -7.26
C PRO A 88 -13.24 -35.53 -8.01
N SER A 89 -13.32 -35.85 -9.32
CA SER A 89 -14.49 -35.82 -10.25
C SER A 89 -15.04 -34.48 -10.74
N GLY A 90 -15.35 -34.24 -12.03
CA GLY A 90 -15.26 -35.06 -13.25
C GLY A 90 -16.40 -34.80 -14.24
N SER A 91 -16.08 -34.79 -15.55
CA SER A 91 -16.93 -35.03 -16.76
C SER A 91 -17.32 -33.80 -17.61
N PRO A 92 -17.67 -33.97 -18.91
CA PRO A 92 -16.73 -34.27 -20.01
C PRO A 92 -17.02 -33.46 -21.31
N GLU A 93 -16.07 -33.51 -22.26
CA GLU A 93 -16.24 -33.40 -23.72
C GLU A 93 -16.96 -32.17 -24.32
N ASP A 94 -16.17 -31.28 -24.93
CA ASP A 94 -16.50 -30.68 -26.23
C ASP A 94 -15.22 -30.61 -27.09
N GLU A 95 -15.07 -31.62 -27.93
CA GLU A 95 -14.09 -31.75 -29.00
C GLU A 95 -14.69 -31.13 -30.27
N TYR A 96 -14.39 -29.85 -30.56
CA TYR A 96 -14.03 -29.32 -31.89
C TYR A 96 -14.05 -27.78 -31.86
N GLY A 97 -12.88 -27.17 -32.09
CA GLY A 97 -12.77 -25.83 -32.66
C GLY A 97 -12.67 -24.68 -31.67
N SER A 98 -11.45 -24.31 -31.28
CA SER A 98 -10.94 -22.93 -31.34
C SER A 98 -9.55 -22.82 -30.67
N ASP A 99 -8.58 -23.63 -31.09
CA ASP A 99 -7.18 -23.53 -30.61
C ASP A 99 -6.38 -22.47 -31.40
N LEU A 100 -6.99 -21.31 -31.62
CA LEU A 100 -6.36 -20.14 -32.25
C LEU A 100 -6.56 -18.86 -31.43
N VAL A 101 -7.27 -18.91 -30.29
CA VAL A 101 -7.57 -17.73 -29.45
C VAL A 101 -6.75 -17.72 -28.15
N VAL A 102 -6.08 -18.81 -27.80
CA VAL A 102 -5.33 -18.96 -26.54
C VAL A 102 -4.00 -18.16 -26.54
N GLY A 103 -3.60 -17.59 -27.69
CA GLY A 103 -2.34 -16.85 -27.83
C GLY A 103 -2.44 -15.32 -27.74
N ASP A 104 -3.63 -14.73 -27.72
CA ASP A 104 -3.78 -13.27 -27.77
C ASP A 104 -3.87 -12.69 -26.35
N SER A 105 -2.71 -12.32 -25.79
CA SER A 105 -2.59 -11.73 -24.44
C SER A 105 -3.49 -10.51 -24.20
N LEU A 106 -3.91 -9.84 -25.28
CA LEU A 106 -4.81 -8.68 -25.21
C LEU A 106 -6.28 -9.09 -24.94
N ILE A 107 -6.74 -10.18 -25.55
CA ILE A 107 -8.12 -10.68 -25.39
C ILE A 107 -8.29 -11.25 -23.98
N ASN A 108 -7.32 -12.04 -23.52
CA ASN A 108 -7.33 -12.56 -22.15
C ASN A 108 -7.25 -11.43 -21.11
N ALA A 109 -6.44 -10.38 -21.34
CA ALA A 109 -6.39 -9.22 -20.45
C ALA A 109 -7.69 -8.38 -20.49
N ALA A 110 -8.36 -8.31 -21.64
CA ALA A 110 -9.65 -7.66 -21.78
C ALA A 110 -10.74 -8.44 -21.05
N ASP A 111 -10.78 -9.76 -21.18
CA ASP A 111 -11.71 -10.65 -20.47
C ASP A 111 -11.48 -10.63 -18.96
N ASP A 112 -10.23 -10.60 -18.49
CA ASP A 112 -9.90 -10.41 -17.08
C ASP A 112 -10.39 -9.06 -16.55
N THR A 113 -10.27 -8.00 -17.35
CA THR A 113 -10.72 -6.65 -16.99
C THR A 113 -12.24 -6.57 -16.95
N LEU A 114 -12.92 -7.19 -17.91
CA LEU A 114 -14.38 -7.34 -17.93
C LEU A 114 -14.86 -8.15 -16.72
N GLY A 115 -14.18 -9.24 -16.38
CA GLY A 115 -14.48 -10.06 -15.19
C GLY A 115 -14.29 -9.30 -13.88
N ARG A 116 -13.21 -8.50 -13.77
CA ARG A 116 -12.99 -7.60 -12.62
C ARG A 116 -14.08 -6.53 -12.53
N MET A 117 -14.45 -5.90 -13.64
CA MET A 117 -15.49 -4.88 -13.67
C MET A 117 -16.87 -5.45 -13.29
N GLN A 118 -17.22 -6.63 -13.83
CA GLN A 118 -18.46 -7.32 -13.48
C GLN A 118 -18.49 -7.71 -11.99
N SER A 119 -17.37 -8.20 -11.45
CA SER A 119 -17.23 -8.49 -10.03
C SER A 119 -17.39 -7.24 -9.15
N LEU A 120 -16.85 -6.10 -9.58
CA LEU A 120 -17.02 -4.81 -8.89
C LEU A 120 -18.46 -4.32 -8.95
N MET A 121 -19.15 -4.46 -10.08
CA MET A 121 -20.57 -4.11 -10.21
C MET A 121 -21.45 -4.96 -9.29
N ILE A 122 -21.21 -6.26 -9.19
CA ILE A 122 -21.93 -7.16 -8.28
C ILE A 122 -21.67 -6.74 -6.83
N LYS A 123 -20.41 -6.46 -6.46
CA LYS A 123 -20.06 -5.97 -5.12
C LYS A 123 -20.71 -4.62 -4.81
N ASN A 124 -20.74 -3.70 -5.76
CA ASN A 124 -21.38 -2.39 -5.60
C ASN A 124 -22.90 -2.53 -5.39
N ASN A 125 -23.58 -3.36 -6.19
CA ASN A 125 -24.99 -3.66 -5.98
C ASN A 125 -25.27 -4.33 -4.62
N MET A 126 -24.39 -5.23 -4.15
CA MET A 126 -24.51 -5.80 -2.81
C MET A 126 -24.29 -4.76 -1.70
N LEU A 127 -23.36 -3.82 -1.89
CA LEU A 127 -23.12 -2.73 -0.95
C LEU A 127 -24.30 -1.76 -0.92
N GLN A 128 -24.86 -1.42 -2.08
CA GLN A 128 -26.06 -0.60 -2.16
C GLN A 128 -27.23 -1.26 -1.44
N LYS A 129 -27.46 -2.55 -1.67
CA LYS A 129 -28.50 -3.31 -0.96
C LYS A 129 -28.27 -3.33 0.56
N LYS A 130 -27.02 -3.52 1.01
CA LYS A 130 -26.67 -3.46 2.44
C LYS A 130 -26.87 -2.07 3.04
N LEU A 131 -26.61 -1.02 2.26
CA LEU A 131 -26.84 0.37 2.67
C LEU A 131 -28.35 0.63 2.83
N ASP A 132 -29.16 0.18 1.87
CA ASP A 132 -30.61 0.31 1.91
C ASP A 132 -31.19 -0.48 3.11
N ASP A 133 -30.73 -1.71 3.33
CA ASP A 133 -31.11 -2.54 4.49
C ASP A 133 -30.72 -1.87 5.82
N SER A 134 -29.56 -1.20 5.87
CA SER A 134 -29.10 -0.47 7.05
C SER A 134 -29.92 0.79 7.30
N ASN A 135 -30.28 1.53 6.25
CA ASN A 135 -31.13 2.71 6.35
C ASN A 135 -32.54 2.34 6.82
N ALA A 136 -33.12 1.26 6.30
CA ALA A 136 -34.43 0.76 6.77
C ALA A 136 -34.40 0.37 8.25
N LYS A 137 -33.33 -0.29 8.71
CA LYS A 137 -33.14 -0.61 10.14
C LYS A 137 -33.02 0.66 11.00
N LEU A 138 -32.36 1.68 10.48
CA LEU A 138 -32.15 2.95 11.17
C LEU A 138 -33.46 3.75 11.28
N GLU A 139 -34.31 3.72 10.26
CA GLU A 139 -35.67 4.27 10.32
C GLU A 139 -36.50 3.57 11.40
N THR A 140 -36.55 2.24 11.40
CA THR A 140 -37.28 1.49 12.45
C THR A 140 -36.77 1.77 13.86
N ALA A 141 -35.44 1.93 14.03
CA ALA A 141 -34.87 2.25 15.34
C ALA A 141 -35.21 3.68 15.78
N ASN A 142 -35.29 4.64 14.85
CA ASN A 142 -35.73 6.00 15.17
C ASN A 142 -37.20 6.04 15.60
N ASP A 143 -38.07 5.30 14.91
CA ASP A 143 -39.47 5.17 15.28
C ASP A 143 -39.64 4.56 16.68
N GLU A 144 -38.87 3.51 17.00
CA GLU A 144 -38.86 2.89 18.33
C GLU A 144 -38.33 3.85 19.42
N VAL A 145 -37.29 4.62 19.12
CA VAL A 145 -36.73 5.62 20.05
C VAL A 145 -37.75 6.74 20.32
N ASP A 146 -38.48 7.19 19.30
CA ASP A 146 -39.49 8.23 19.48
C ASP A 146 -40.73 7.72 20.22
N ASP A 147 -41.10 6.44 20.03
CA ASP A 147 -42.11 5.76 20.82
C ASP A 147 -41.69 5.60 22.30
N ILE A 148 -40.43 5.24 22.57
CA ILE A 148 -39.88 5.18 23.94
C ILE A 148 -39.88 6.57 24.57
N LYS A 149 -39.44 7.61 23.86
CA LYS A 149 -39.49 9.01 24.37
C LYS A 149 -40.93 9.44 24.65
N ARG A 150 -41.89 9.07 23.79
CA ARG A 150 -43.32 9.37 24.00
C ARG A 150 -43.85 8.68 25.25
N ILE A 151 -43.53 7.40 25.44
CA ILE A 151 -43.94 6.63 26.62
C ILE A 151 -43.31 7.20 27.90
N MET A 152 -42.03 7.57 27.85
CA MET A 152 -41.29 8.15 28.98
C MET A 152 -41.84 9.53 29.37
N GLY A 153 -42.07 10.41 28.39
CA GLY A 153 -42.64 11.74 28.61
C GLY A 153 -44.10 11.72 29.07
N GLN A 154 -44.84 10.63 28.84
CA GLN A 154 -46.22 10.47 29.28
C GLN A 154 -46.37 9.85 30.68
N ARG A 155 -45.35 9.14 31.21
CA ARG A 155 -45.50 8.32 32.42
C ARG A 155 -44.90 8.89 33.69
N TYR A 156 -43.89 9.76 33.62
CA TYR A 156 -43.30 10.34 34.82
C TYR A 156 -43.65 11.82 34.95
N ASP A 157 -44.36 12.13 36.03
CA ASP A 157 -44.72 13.48 36.44
C ASP A 157 -44.26 13.65 37.90
N PRO A 158 -43.30 14.55 38.18
CA PRO A 158 -42.79 14.80 39.53
C PRO A 158 -43.89 15.13 40.55
N GLU A 159 -45.00 15.73 40.10
CA GLU A 159 -46.14 16.04 40.96
C GLU A 159 -46.96 14.79 41.30
N LYS A 160 -47.10 13.85 40.34
CA LYS A 160 -47.77 12.56 40.57
C LYS A 160 -46.92 11.62 41.44
N SER A 161 -45.59 11.68 41.34
CA SER A 161 -44.70 10.94 42.26
C SER A 161 -44.89 11.47 43.69
N LYS A 162 -44.85 12.79 43.91
CA LYS A 162 -45.13 13.36 45.24
C LYS A 162 -46.50 12.97 45.78
N ALA A 163 -47.55 13.05 44.94
CA ALA A 163 -48.89 12.63 45.32
C ALA A 163 -48.99 11.14 45.68
N LEU A 164 -48.25 10.26 44.99
CA LEU A 164 -48.19 8.83 45.32
C LEU A 164 -47.52 8.59 46.66
N LYS A 165 -46.43 9.33 46.96
CA LYS A 165 -45.70 9.23 48.23
C LYS A 165 -46.55 9.70 49.42
N ASP A 166 -47.27 10.80 49.24
CA ASP A 166 -48.20 11.31 50.26
C ASP A 166 -49.34 10.31 50.51
N LYS A 167 -49.81 9.62 49.46
CA LYS A 167 -50.87 8.61 49.56
C LYS A 167 -50.41 7.30 50.18
N ILE A 168 -49.16 6.87 49.92
CA ILE A 168 -48.55 5.72 50.63
C ILE A 168 -48.47 6.02 52.12
N LYS A 169 -48.07 7.25 52.48
CA LYS A 169 -47.99 7.70 53.87
C LYS A 169 -49.38 7.78 54.54
N GLU A 170 -50.37 8.32 53.84
CA GLU A 170 -51.76 8.37 54.33
C GLU A 170 -52.33 6.96 54.56
N LEU A 171 -52.07 6.00 53.66
CA LEU A 171 -52.51 4.61 53.82
C LEU A 171 -51.81 3.90 54.98
N ALA A 172 -50.54 4.23 55.25
CA ALA A 172 -49.79 3.71 56.39
C ALA A 172 -50.31 4.31 57.71
N ASP A 173 -50.52 5.63 57.75
CA ASP A 173 -51.07 6.36 58.91
C ASP A 173 -52.50 5.87 59.25
N ASP A 174 -53.31 5.53 58.24
CA ASP A 174 -54.64 4.92 58.36
C ASP A 174 -54.62 3.42 58.76
N GLY A 175 -53.44 2.79 58.82
CA GLY A 175 -53.28 1.37 59.12
C GLY A 175 -53.85 0.42 58.07
N LYS A 176 -54.07 0.89 56.84
CA LYS A 176 -54.66 0.11 55.72
C LYS A 176 -53.63 -0.77 54.99
N ILE A 177 -52.34 -0.47 55.14
CA ILE A 177 -51.23 -1.24 54.59
C ILE A 177 -50.30 -1.70 55.71
N THR A 178 -49.63 -2.85 55.54
CA THR A 178 -48.69 -3.31 56.54
C THR A 178 -47.38 -2.51 56.47
N PRO A 179 -46.58 -2.45 57.56
CA PRO A 179 -45.28 -1.77 57.55
C PRO A 179 -44.31 -2.35 56.50
N LYS A 180 -44.53 -3.60 56.10
CA LYS A 180 -43.77 -4.27 55.04
C LYS A 180 -44.18 -3.75 53.67
N ASP A 181 -45.49 -3.62 53.42
CA ASP A 181 -46.03 -3.09 52.16
C ASP A 181 -45.67 -1.61 51.98
N GLU A 182 -45.69 -0.83 53.06
CA GLU A 182 -45.24 0.57 53.07
C GLU A 182 -43.75 0.68 52.66
N LYS A 183 -42.91 -0.20 53.19
CA LYS A 183 -41.49 -0.22 52.84
C LYS A 183 -41.28 -0.61 51.38
N GLU A 184 -41.94 -1.66 50.89
CA GLU A 184 -41.82 -2.11 49.49
C GLU A 184 -42.33 -1.05 48.50
N LEU A 185 -43.44 -0.36 48.81
CA LEU A 185 -43.97 0.73 47.99
C LEU A 185 -43.04 1.95 47.96
N ASN A 186 -42.45 2.31 49.10
CA ASN A 186 -41.46 3.39 49.16
C ASN A 186 -40.15 3.03 48.42
N ASP A 187 -39.69 1.78 48.53
CA ASP A 187 -38.49 1.30 47.84
C ASP A 187 -38.71 1.28 46.30
N LEU A 188 -39.89 0.83 45.85
CA LEU A 188 -40.29 0.89 44.43
C LEU A 188 -40.36 2.33 43.92
N GLN A 189 -40.90 3.24 44.72
CA GLN A 189 -40.99 4.64 44.34
C GLN A 189 -39.63 5.32 44.28
N ALA A 190 -38.75 5.05 45.25
CA ALA A 190 -37.37 5.52 45.22
C ALA A 190 -36.62 5.02 43.98
N SER A 191 -36.81 3.74 43.61
CA SER A 191 -36.22 3.17 42.40
C SER A 191 -36.72 3.85 41.12
N ILE A 192 -38.01 4.22 41.05
CA ILE A 192 -38.57 4.96 39.90
C ILE A 192 -37.98 6.37 39.85
N ASP A 193 -37.90 7.08 40.98
CA ASP A 193 -37.31 8.43 41.03
C ASP A 193 -35.82 8.41 40.63
N ASP A 194 -35.06 7.40 41.07
CA ASP A 194 -33.65 7.19 40.70
C ASP A 194 -33.49 6.90 39.20
N MET A 195 -34.35 6.06 38.61
CA MET A 195 -34.35 5.80 37.16
C MET A 195 -34.63 7.06 36.35
N ASN A 196 -35.55 7.92 36.80
CA ASN A 196 -35.83 9.18 36.10
C ASN A 196 -34.68 10.17 36.22
N LYS A 197 -34.04 10.25 37.39
CA LYS A 197 -32.83 11.06 37.57
C LYS A 197 -31.68 10.57 36.67
N ALA A 198 -31.52 9.25 36.54
CA ALA A 198 -30.55 8.68 35.61
C ALA A 198 -30.87 9.01 34.15
N HIS A 199 -32.14 9.00 33.76
CA HIS A 199 -32.56 9.41 32.43
C HIS A 199 -32.26 10.90 32.17
N ASP A 200 -32.55 11.80 33.11
CA ASP A 200 -32.25 13.22 32.96
C ASP A 200 -30.75 13.48 32.80
N ILE A 201 -29.92 12.73 33.54
CA ILE A 201 -28.46 12.75 33.41
C ILE A 201 -28.05 12.26 32.02
N LEU A 202 -28.57 11.11 31.57
CA LEU A 202 -28.27 10.55 30.25
C LEU A 202 -28.72 11.48 29.10
N ALA A 203 -29.85 12.17 29.26
CA ALA A 203 -30.33 13.15 28.29
C ALA A 203 -29.38 14.37 28.22
N ALA A 204 -28.91 14.84 29.38
CA ALA A 204 -27.91 15.92 29.45
C ALA A 204 -26.55 15.51 28.86
N GLU A 205 -26.10 14.28 29.13
CA GLU A 205 -24.87 13.71 28.56
C GLU A 205 -24.99 13.56 27.04
N ASN A 206 -26.11 13.06 26.53
CA ASN A 206 -26.38 12.97 25.09
C ASN A 206 -26.39 14.36 24.41
N ALA A 207 -26.94 15.38 25.07
CA ALA A 207 -26.88 16.75 24.55
C ALA A 207 -25.44 17.30 24.54
N ASN A 208 -24.63 16.94 25.54
CA ASN A 208 -23.22 17.31 25.57
C ASN A 208 -22.41 16.57 24.48
N LEU A 209 -22.65 15.27 24.29
CA LEU A 209 -22.04 14.48 23.22
C LEU A 209 -22.40 15.03 21.84
N LYS A 210 -23.66 15.40 21.59
CA LYS A 210 -24.06 16.08 20.35
C LYS A 210 -23.27 17.37 20.11
N ARG A 211 -23.13 18.22 21.12
CA ARG A 211 -22.29 19.43 21.02
C ARG A 211 -20.82 19.12 20.78
N LEU A 212 -20.30 18.05 21.39
CA LEU A 212 -18.91 17.63 21.19
C LEU A 212 -18.68 17.13 19.76
N ILE A 213 -19.61 16.34 19.23
CA ILE A 213 -19.61 15.86 17.84
C ILE A 213 -19.73 17.05 16.87
N GLU A 214 -20.61 18.01 17.13
CA GLU A 214 -20.69 19.24 16.32
C GLU A 214 -19.38 20.03 16.36
N LYS A 215 -18.76 20.19 17.53
CA LYS A 215 -17.45 20.83 17.69
C LYS A 215 -16.36 20.09 16.92
N GLN A 216 -16.32 18.76 16.97
CA GLN A 216 -15.37 17.95 16.21
C GLN A 216 -15.64 18.02 14.71
N SER A 217 -16.90 17.97 14.27
CA SER A 217 -17.28 18.13 12.87
C SER A 217 -16.83 19.48 12.30
N LEU A 218 -16.96 20.55 13.09
CA LEU A 218 -16.43 21.87 12.72
C LEU A 218 -14.89 21.90 12.69
N ARG A 219 -14.21 21.19 13.59
CA ARG A 219 -12.73 21.04 13.56
C ARG A 219 -12.25 20.24 12.35
N CYS A 220 -12.89 19.12 12.01
CA CYS A 220 -12.55 18.36 10.80
C CYS A 220 -12.76 19.19 9.52
N LYS A 221 -13.75 20.11 9.51
CA LYS A 221 -13.92 21.06 8.41
C LYS A 221 -12.82 22.13 8.37
N LEU A 222 -12.23 22.50 9.50
CA LEU A 222 -11.09 23.43 9.58
C LEU A 222 -9.75 22.75 9.22
N GLU A 223 -9.56 21.48 9.56
CA GLU A 223 -8.38 20.68 9.13
C GLU A 223 -8.35 20.43 7.62
N GLY A 224 -9.51 20.47 6.95
CA GLY A 224 -9.62 20.43 5.49
C GLY A 224 -9.44 21.78 4.78
N VAL A 225 -9.29 22.88 5.53
CA VAL A 225 -8.91 24.17 4.93
C VAL A 225 -7.40 24.15 4.71
N GLN A 226 -6.98 24.34 3.47
CA GLN A 226 -5.58 24.50 3.11
C GLN A 226 -5.06 25.77 3.82
N VAL A 227 -4.43 25.60 4.98
CA VAL A 227 -3.75 26.69 5.68
C VAL A 227 -2.47 26.96 4.92
N ASP A 228 -2.49 27.98 4.07
CA ASP A 228 -1.27 28.56 3.54
C ASP A 228 -0.34 28.92 4.72
N PRO A 229 0.98 28.67 4.61
CA PRO A 229 1.91 28.97 5.69
C PRO A 229 1.76 30.44 6.09
N GLU A 230 1.37 30.67 7.35
CA GLU A 230 1.11 31.99 7.90
C GLU A 230 2.26 32.93 7.57
N LYS A 231 2.02 33.88 6.67
CA LYS A 231 2.90 35.03 6.51
C LYS A 231 2.66 35.94 7.69
N SER A 232 3.49 35.72 8.72
CA SER A 232 3.80 36.62 9.82
C SER A 232 3.63 38.10 9.44
N SER A 233 2.50 38.69 9.85
CA SER A 233 2.36 40.15 9.94
C SER A 233 1.44 40.65 11.05
N ASP A 234 0.79 39.76 11.84
CA ASP A 234 -0.23 40.17 12.82
C ASP A 234 0.16 39.87 14.28
N VAL A 235 1.41 40.20 14.63
CA VAL A 235 1.91 40.26 16.02
C VAL A 235 0.96 41.04 16.97
N PRO A 236 0.32 42.16 16.56
CA PRO A 236 -0.61 42.89 17.42
C PRO A 236 -1.86 42.09 17.78
N TYR A 237 -2.41 41.31 16.83
CA TYR A 237 -3.59 40.48 17.07
C TYR A 237 -3.27 39.34 18.05
N LEU A 238 -2.13 38.68 17.88
CA LEU A 238 -1.68 37.62 18.78
C LEU A 238 -1.39 38.15 20.18
N GLN A 239 -0.78 39.33 20.29
CA GLN A 239 -0.54 39.99 21.57
C GLN A 239 -1.85 40.32 22.28
N GLN A 240 -2.84 40.87 21.55
CA GLN A 240 -4.17 41.16 22.09
C GLN A 240 -4.88 39.89 22.57
N LYS A 241 -4.75 38.79 21.81
CA LYS A 241 -5.34 37.49 22.19
C LYS A 241 -4.70 36.93 23.46
N VAL A 242 -3.39 37.05 23.60
CA VAL A 242 -2.65 36.64 24.80
C VAL A 242 -3.04 37.50 26.00
N ASP A 243 -3.18 38.81 25.82
CA ASP A 243 -3.60 39.73 26.87
C ASP A 243 -5.04 39.45 27.34
N ASP A 244 -5.94 39.10 26.42
CA ASP A 244 -7.33 38.75 26.75
C ASP A 244 -7.42 37.40 27.49
N LEU A 245 -6.66 36.39 27.06
CA LEU A 245 -6.54 35.13 27.79
C LEU A 245 -5.89 35.33 29.18
N GLY A 246 -4.92 36.23 29.30
CA GLY A 246 -4.31 36.60 30.58
C GLY A 246 -5.31 37.21 31.58
N LYS A 247 -6.25 38.04 31.10
CA LYS A 247 -7.33 38.61 31.93
C LYS A 247 -8.33 37.53 32.38
N GLU A 248 -8.66 36.58 31.50
CA GLU A 248 -9.57 35.48 31.82
C GLU A 248 -8.97 34.56 32.89
N VAL A 249 -7.69 34.22 32.79
CA VAL A 249 -6.98 33.43 33.81
C VAL A 249 -6.92 34.15 35.16
N ALA A 250 -6.71 35.47 35.16
CA ALA A 250 -6.71 36.27 36.40
C ALA A 250 -8.10 36.30 37.08
N LEU A 251 -9.18 36.37 36.28
CA LEU A 251 -10.56 36.29 36.77
C LEU A 251 -10.86 34.91 37.37
N LEU A 252 -10.43 33.83 36.72
CA LEU A 252 -10.61 32.47 37.20
C LEU A 252 -9.89 32.22 38.53
N ARG A 253 -8.64 32.68 38.67
CA ARG A 253 -7.90 32.61 39.95
C ARG A 253 -8.60 33.39 41.07
N LYS A 254 -9.11 34.59 40.77
CA LYS A 254 -9.83 35.39 41.78
C LYS A 254 -11.12 34.72 42.24
N MET A 255 -11.85 34.09 41.31
CA MET A 255 -13.05 33.31 41.62
C MET A 255 -12.73 32.08 42.48
N GLU A 256 -11.63 31.39 42.18
CA GLU A 256 -11.13 30.25 42.96
C GLU A 256 -10.73 30.68 44.38
N ASP A 257 -9.97 31.77 44.52
CA ASP A 257 -9.61 32.36 45.82
C ASP A 257 -10.84 32.76 46.65
N ASP A 258 -11.85 33.37 46.02
CA ASP A 258 -13.10 33.75 46.67
C ASP A 258 -13.92 32.52 47.09
N TYR A 259 -13.85 31.42 46.34
CA TYR A 259 -14.51 30.15 46.68
C TYR A 259 -13.82 29.47 47.86
N LEU A 260 -12.48 29.41 47.85
CA LEU A 260 -11.68 28.89 48.96
C LEU A 260 -11.92 29.68 50.25
N LYS A 261 -12.02 31.01 50.15
CA LYS A 261 -12.32 31.89 51.30
C LYS A 261 -13.73 31.68 51.84
N LYS A 262 -14.73 31.46 50.97
CA LYS A 262 -16.10 31.12 51.37
C LYS A 262 -16.17 29.75 52.05
N CYS A 263 -15.46 28.75 51.52
CA CYS A 263 -15.33 27.43 52.15
C CYS A 263 -14.67 27.51 53.54
N ALA A 264 -13.63 28.33 53.69
CA ALA A 264 -13.00 28.56 55.00
C ALA A 264 -13.99 29.19 56.01
N THR A 265 -14.85 30.10 55.56
CA THR A 265 -15.88 30.71 56.43
C THR A 265 -17.05 29.77 56.76
N SER A 266 -17.41 28.82 55.88
CA SER A 266 -18.43 27.81 56.19
C SER A 266 -17.93 26.73 57.16
N CYS A 267 -16.63 26.46 57.19
CA CYS A 267 -16.01 25.51 58.11
C CYS A 267 -15.69 26.11 59.50
N GLY A 268 -15.81 27.42 59.68
CA GLY A 268 -15.54 28.11 60.96
C GLY A 268 -16.76 28.35 61.86
N ARG A 269 -17.99 28.05 61.41
CA ARG A 269 -19.23 28.39 62.14
C ARG A 269 -19.79 27.20 62.94
N GLY A 270 -18.93 26.53 63.70
CA GLY A 270 -19.30 25.40 64.56
C GLY A 270 -18.42 25.18 65.78
N GLY A 271 -17.52 26.11 66.11
CA GLY A 271 -16.65 26.03 67.28
C GLY A 271 -16.74 27.29 68.12
N SER A 272 -17.25 27.17 69.35
CA SER A 272 -17.12 28.20 70.39
C SER A 272 -15.65 28.63 70.51
N PRO A 273 -15.34 29.94 70.57
CA PRO A 273 -14.00 30.41 70.88
C PRO A 273 -13.81 30.28 72.40
N GLY A 274 -13.17 29.19 72.82
CA GLY A 274 -12.86 28.92 74.21
C GLY A 274 -11.41 28.49 74.37
N SER A 275 -10.67 29.33 75.12
CA SER A 275 -9.45 29.00 75.87
C SER A 275 -8.10 29.17 75.17
N GLY A 276 -7.57 30.38 75.30
CA GLY A 276 -6.16 30.70 75.09
C GLY A 276 -5.82 32.07 75.66
N GLY A 277 -6.03 32.27 76.96
CA GLY A 277 -5.72 33.53 77.64
C GLY A 277 -5.48 33.31 79.13
N GLY A 278 -4.21 33.15 79.51
CA GLY A 278 -3.77 33.24 80.90
C GLY A 278 -3.91 34.69 81.38
N GLY A 279 -4.50 34.90 82.55
CA GLY A 279 -4.68 36.23 83.12
C GLY A 279 -5.45 36.20 84.44
N SER A 280 -4.71 36.36 85.53
CA SER A 280 -5.07 36.66 86.92
C SER A 280 -6.52 37.01 87.30
N GLY A 281 -6.94 36.45 88.45
CA GLY A 281 -7.39 37.26 89.61
C GLY A 281 -8.89 37.46 89.84
N GLY A 282 -9.32 37.19 91.08
CA GLY A 282 -10.38 37.95 91.75
C GLY A 282 -11.70 37.21 91.97
N GLY A 283 -12.13 37.09 93.24
CA GLY A 283 -13.32 36.34 93.65
C GLY A 283 -14.66 37.05 93.38
N GLY A 284 -15.76 36.35 93.70
CA GLY A 284 -17.10 36.91 93.68
C GLY A 284 -18.16 35.82 93.52
N GLY A 285 -19.04 35.67 94.52
CA GLY A 285 -20.05 34.61 94.61
C GLY A 285 -21.20 34.68 93.59
N GLY A 286 -21.82 33.52 93.37
CA GLY A 286 -23.06 33.31 92.60
C GLY A 286 -23.52 31.85 92.72
N PRO A 287 -24.82 31.56 92.59
CA PRO A 287 -25.55 30.46 93.27
C PRO A 287 -25.33 29.06 92.66
N PRO A 288 -25.72 27.96 93.35
CA PRO A 288 -25.41 26.61 92.91
C PRO A 288 -26.30 26.23 91.71
N SER A 289 -25.66 26.09 90.55
CA SER A 289 -26.28 25.49 89.36
C SER A 289 -26.47 23.99 89.59
N LYS A 290 -27.73 23.55 89.50
CA LYS A 290 -28.18 22.15 89.43
C LYS A 290 -27.47 21.39 88.30
N GLY A 291 -26.33 20.79 88.63
CA GLY A 291 -25.69 19.74 87.84
C GLY A 291 -25.43 18.56 88.77
N ALA A 292 -26.50 17.92 89.25
CA ALA A 292 -26.37 16.73 90.06
C ALA A 292 -25.80 15.60 89.18
N PHE A 293 -24.50 15.32 89.35
CA PHE A 293 -23.89 14.07 88.92
C PHE A 293 -24.70 12.92 89.51
N SER A 294 -25.25 12.08 88.63
CA SER A 294 -26.04 10.92 88.99
C SER A 294 -25.25 9.70 88.51
N PRO A 295 -24.74 8.87 89.43
CA PRO A 295 -23.79 7.78 89.11
C PRO A 295 -24.26 6.84 88.00
N ASP A 296 -25.57 6.62 87.87
CA ASP A 296 -26.16 5.71 86.89
C ASP A 296 -26.22 6.33 85.47
N LYS A 297 -26.54 7.63 85.36
CA LYS A 297 -26.57 8.32 84.06
C LYS A 297 -25.17 8.56 83.53
N ASP A 298 -24.20 8.83 84.40
CA ASP A 298 -22.80 9.02 84.02
C ASP A 298 -22.16 7.71 83.54
N ALA A 299 -22.50 6.57 84.16
CA ALA A 299 -22.03 5.26 83.71
C ALA A 299 -22.57 4.86 82.32
N GLU A 300 -23.83 5.14 82.03
CA GLU A 300 -24.41 4.93 80.69
C GLU A 300 -23.79 5.86 79.64
N ASN A 301 -23.57 7.13 79.98
CA ASN A 301 -22.94 8.09 79.08
C ASN A 301 -21.49 7.68 78.75
N ILE A 302 -20.73 7.21 79.76
CA ILE A 302 -19.36 6.69 79.57
C ILE A 302 -19.36 5.44 78.69
N LYS A 303 -20.30 4.51 78.88
CA LYS A 303 -20.45 3.34 78.00
C LYS A 303 -20.73 3.74 76.55
N LYS A 304 -21.59 4.74 76.33
CA LYS A 304 -21.90 5.28 75.00
C LYS A 304 -20.67 5.90 74.34
N ILE A 305 -19.90 6.71 75.07
CA ILE A 305 -18.65 7.31 74.59
C ILE A 305 -17.62 6.23 74.22
N LEU A 306 -17.50 5.17 75.02
CA LEU A 306 -16.59 4.06 74.71
C LEU A 306 -17.02 3.29 73.45
N ALA A 307 -18.31 3.04 73.27
CA ALA A 307 -18.86 2.41 72.08
C ALA A 307 -18.64 3.27 70.82
N GLU A 308 -18.85 4.59 70.91
CA GLU A 308 -18.56 5.54 69.84
C GLU A 308 -17.07 5.58 69.50
N ARG A 309 -16.19 5.60 70.51
CA ARG A 309 -14.74 5.55 70.31
C ARG A 309 -14.29 4.24 69.64
N ASP A 310 -14.83 3.11 70.04
CA ASP A 310 -14.47 1.81 69.44
C ASP A 310 -15.05 1.68 68.01
N ALA A 311 -16.22 2.29 67.75
CA ALA A 311 -16.73 2.44 66.38
C ALA A 311 -15.85 3.36 65.51
N LEU A 312 -15.31 4.45 66.07
CA LEU A 312 -14.36 5.33 65.39
C LEU A 312 -13.04 4.61 65.08
N ARG A 313 -12.53 3.80 66.00
CA ARG A 313 -11.33 2.95 65.75
C ARG A 313 -11.56 1.97 64.61
N LYS A 314 -12.73 1.34 64.53
CA LYS A 314 -13.10 0.47 63.39
C LYS A 314 -13.15 1.25 62.07
N LYS A 315 -13.73 2.45 62.07
CA LYS A 315 -13.76 3.32 60.87
C LYS A 315 -12.36 3.73 60.43
N LEU A 316 -11.48 4.10 61.37
CA LEU A 316 -10.07 4.42 61.08
C LEU A 316 -9.34 3.24 60.43
N LYS A 317 -9.53 2.03 60.97
CA LYS A 317 -8.93 0.82 60.38
C LYS A 317 -9.45 0.54 58.97
N ASN A 318 -10.76 0.68 58.76
CA ASN A 318 -11.33 0.52 57.41
C ASN A 318 -10.82 1.59 56.42
N LEU A 319 -10.53 2.81 56.88
CA LEU A 319 -9.95 3.86 56.04
C LEU A 319 -8.50 3.55 55.67
N GLU A 320 -7.73 2.96 56.59
CA GLU A 320 -6.37 2.45 56.33
C GLU A 320 -6.39 1.35 55.25
N ASP A 321 -7.26 0.34 55.41
CA ASP A 321 -7.44 -0.73 54.41
C ASP A 321 -7.89 -0.20 53.02
N ILE A 322 -8.66 0.90 52.99
CA ILE A 322 -9.05 1.56 51.73
C ILE A 322 -7.86 2.32 51.14
N GLY A 323 -7.05 2.98 51.98
CA GLY A 323 -5.81 3.65 51.55
C GLY A 323 -4.88 2.68 50.83
N ASP A 324 -4.63 1.51 51.41
CA ASP A 324 -3.77 0.48 50.79
C ASP A 324 -4.33 0.00 49.44
N LYS A 325 -5.65 -0.14 49.32
CA LYS A 325 -6.30 -0.53 48.05
C LYS A 325 -6.19 0.56 47.00
N VAL A 326 -6.30 1.83 47.39
CA VAL A 326 -6.16 2.96 46.47
C VAL A 326 -4.72 3.02 45.96
N SER A 327 -3.71 2.89 46.84
CA SER A 327 -2.31 2.86 46.43
C SER A 327 -1.99 1.71 45.48
N LEU A 328 -2.54 0.51 45.71
CA LEU A 328 -2.38 -0.62 44.79
C LEU A 328 -3.05 -0.37 43.42
N LEU A 329 -4.21 0.30 43.41
CA LEU A 329 -4.90 0.64 42.17
C LEU A 329 -4.16 1.73 41.39
N GLU A 330 -3.56 2.71 42.08
CA GLU A 330 -2.70 3.73 41.48
C GLU A 330 -1.46 3.09 40.83
N GLU A 331 -0.79 2.17 41.52
CA GLU A 331 0.37 1.44 40.96
C GLU A 331 -0.02 0.68 39.68
N LYS A 332 -1.14 -0.04 39.70
CA LYS A 332 -1.65 -0.75 38.51
C LYS A 332 -2.06 0.18 37.38
N ALA A 333 -2.58 1.36 37.70
CA ALA A 333 -2.92 2.37 36.68
C ALA A 333 -1.63 2.89 36.02
N CYS A 334 -0.59 3.19 36.80
CA CYS A 334 0.72 3.59 36.28
C CYS A 334 1.36 2.50 35.41
N GLU A 335 1.31 1.23 35.83
CA GLU A 335 1.80 0.11 35.02
C GLU A 335 1.03 -0.03 33.70
N ALA A 336 -0.30 0.13 33.73
CA ALA A 336 -1.14 0.07 32.54
C ALA A 336 -0.83 1.22 31.57
N GLU A 337 -0.60 2.43 32.07
CA GLU A 337 -0.17 3.58 31.26
C GLU A 337 1.19 3.34 30.61
N GLN A 338 2.14 2.76 31.34
CA GLN A 338 3.45 2.41 30.80
C GLN A 338 3.33 1.38 29.66
N ILE A 339 2.59 0.29 29.89
CA ILE A 339 2.38 -0.75 28.87
C ILE A 339 1.65 -0.18 27.65
N SER A 340 0.67 0.70 27.86
CA SER A 340 -0.05 1.37 26.77
C SER A 340 0.89 2.24 25.94
N GLY A 341 1.80 2.99 26.58
CA GLY A 341 2.78 3.81 25.88
C GLY A 341 3.80 2.97 25.10
N GLU A 342 4.26 1.85 25.65
CA GLU A 342 5.15 0.92 24.94
C GLU A 342 4.47 0.31 23.71
N LEU A 343 3.19 -0.06 23.83
CA LEU A 343 2.40 -0.57 22.72
C LEU A 343 2.18 0.49 21.63
N GLU A 344 1.88 1.73 22.01
CA GLU A 344 1.70 2.84 21.07
C GLU A 344 2.99 3.11 20.28
N ASN A 345 4.14 3.16 20.97
CA ASN A 345 5.44 3.32 20.32
C ASN A 345 5.72 2.17 19.34
N SER A 346 5.46 0.93 19.76
CA SER A 346 5.66 -0.24 18.89
C SER A 346 4.76 -0.22 17.65
N LEU A 347 3.49 0.18 17.81
CA LEU A 347 2.57 0.35 16.68
C LEU A 347 3.03 1.47 15.75
N GLN A 348 3.54 2.56 16.29
CA GLN A 348 4.05 3.68 15.50
C GLN A 348 5.29 3.29 14.69
N GLU A 349 6.22 2.53 15.28
CA GLU A 349 7.39 1.98 14.58
C GLU A 349 6.99 1.00 13.47
N GLN A 350 6.03 0.11 13.73
CA GLN A 350 5.51 -0.81 12.71
C GLN A 350 4.85 -0.05 11.56
N ASN A 351 4.06 0.97 11.87
CA ASN A 351 3.40 1.79 10.86
C ASN A 351 4.41 2.55 9.99
N ALA A 352 5.47 3.08 10.61
CA ALA A 352 6.57 3.73 9.88
C ALA A 352 7.30 2.75 8.94
N CYS A 353 7.55 1.52 9.41
CA CYS A 353 8.13 0.46 8.59
C CYS A 353 7.25 0.11 7.38
N MET A 354 5.95 -0.09 7.59
CA MET A 354 5.00 -0.34 6.50
C MET A 354 4.98 0.79 5.48
N CYS A 355 4.94 2.05 5.93
CA CYS A 355 5.01 3.22 5.04
C CYS A 355 6.30 3.26 4.23
N SER A 356 7.43 2.85 4.81
CA SER A 356 8.70 2.75 4.07
C SER A 356 8.64 1.68 3.00
N MET A 357 8.21 0.46 3.36
CA MET A 357 8.09 -0.64 2.40
C MET A 357 7.13 -0.32 1.26
N GLN A 358 6.01 0.36 1.56
CA GLN A 358 5.05 0.78 0.54
C GLN A 358 5.67 1.78 -0.44
N ARG A 359 6.53 2.70 0.05
CA ARG A 359 7.27 3.63 -0.81
C ARG A 359 8.25 2.89 -1.71
N ASP A 360 9.03 1.98 -1.16
CA ASP A 360 10.00 1.20 -1.94
C ASP A 360 9.31 0.36 -3.02
N MET A 361 8.14 -0.22 -2.72
CA MET A 361 7.32 -0.92 -3.71
C MET A 361 6.83 0.00 -4.84
N GLN A 362 6.42 1.22 -4.51
CA GLN A 362 5.99 2.21 -5.51
C GLN A 362 7.16 2.65 -6.39
N ASP A 363 8.34 2.86 -5.81
CA ASP A 363 9.55 3.21 -6.55
C ASP A 363 9.96 2.08 -7.52
N MET A 364 9.91 0.82 -7.06
CA MET A 364 10.17 -0.35 -7.90
C MET A 364 9.14 -0.51 -9.02
N GLN A 365 7.86 -0.27 -8.72
CA GLN A 365 6.81 -0.30 -9.75
C GLN A 365 7.08 0.75 -10.83
N SER A 366 7.34 1.99 -10.43
CA SER A 366 7.67 3.09 -11.35
C SER A 366 8.90 2.76 -12.21
N TYR A 367 9.94 2.18 -11.60
CA TYR A 367 11.13 1.74 -12.34
C TYR A 367 10.80 0.74 -13.46
N TYR A 368 10.04 -0.31 -13.17
CA TYR A 368 9.70 -1.31 -14.18
C TYR A 368 8.73 -0.78 -15.23
N GLU A 369 7.79 0.09 -14.87
CA GLU A 369 6.92 0.79 -15.83
C GLU A 369 7.76 1.61 -16.82
N ASN A 370 8.77 2.34 -16.34
CA ASN A 370 9.69 3.11 -17.17
C ASN A 370 10.55 2.23 -18.08
N GLU A 371 11.09 1.11 -17.57
CA GLU A 371 11.88 0.19 -18.40
C GLU A 371 11.03 -0.49 -19.49
N VAL A 372 9.76 -0.78 -19.20
CA VAL A 372 8.81 -1.28 -20.22
C VAL A 372 8.52 -0.22 -21.27
N GLU A 373 8.30 1.03 -20.89
CA GLU A 373 8.08 2.13 -21.85
C GLU A 373 9.31 2.35 -22.73
N LYS A 374 10.51 2.32 -22.15
CA LYS A 374 11.78 2.41 -22.88
C LYS A 374 11.95 1.24 -23.86
N ALA A 375 11.60 0.02 -23.46
CA ALA A 375 11.65 -1.14 -24.34
C ALA A 375 10.69 -1.00 -25.53
N LYS A 376 9.46 -0.51 -25.30
CA LYS A 376 8.49 -0.20 -26.37
C LYS A 376 9.06 0.83 -27.35
N GLY A 377 9.64 1.92 -26.85
CA GLY A 377 10.27 2.93 -27.70
C GLY A 377 11.41 2.36 -28.55
N ASN A 378 12.26 1.51 -27.98
CA ASN A 378 13.33 0.84 -28.70
C ASN A 378 12.81 -0.13 -29.78
N GLU A 379 11.73 -0.87 -29.48
CA GLU A 379 11.07 -1.75 -30.45
C GLU A 379 10.55 -0.96 -31.66
N GLU A 380 9.91 0.18 -31.43
CA GLU A 380 9.42 1.06 -32.51
C GLU A 380 10.55 1.58 -33.39
N ILE A 381 11.67 2.01 -32.78
CA ILE A 381 12.87 2.44 -33.51
C ILE A 381 13.43 1.30 -34.38
N LEU A 382 13.57 0.10 -33.81
CA LEU A 382 14.06 -1.07 -34.55
C LEU A 382 13.13 -1.44 -35.70
N LYS A 383 11.81 -1.38 -35.49
CA LYS A 383 10.82 -1.63 -36.53
C LYS A 383 10.93 -0.61 -37.68
N CYS A 384 11.12 0.66 -37.35
CA CYS A 384 11.39 1.72 -38.33
C CYS A 384 12.65 1.40 -39.15
N HIS A 385 13.76 1.07 -38.48
CA HIS A 385 15.02 0.73 -39.13
C HIS A 385 14.90 -0.52 -40.03
N CYS A 386 14.20 -1.55 -39.57
CA CYS A 386 13.92 -2.74 -40.39
C CYS A 386 13.11 -2.41 -41.64
N ASN A 387 12.12 -1.52 -41.54
CA ASN A 387 11.33 -1.08 -42.70
C ASN A 387 12.19 -0.28 -43.68
N GLN A 388 13.06 0.60 -43.18
CA GLN A 388 14.03 1.33 -44.00
C GLN A 388 14.96 0.36 -44.75
N MET A 389 15.58 -0.60 -44.05
CA MET A 389 16.45 -1.58 -44.69
C MET A 389 15.72 -2.44 -45.73
N LYS A 390 14.45 -2.80 -45.50
CA LYS A 390 13.63 -3.50 -46.51
C LYS A 390 13.45 -2.66 -47.77
N GLN A 391 13.22 -1.35 -47.63
CA GLN A 391 13.09 -0.44 -48.76
C GLN A 391 14.40 -0.29 -49.53
N GLU A 392 15.51 -0.14 -48.81
CA GLU A 392 16.86 -0.08 -49.39
C GLU A 392 17.20 -1.38 -50.14
N LEU A 393 16.93 -2.54 -49.55
CA LEU A 393 17.11 -3.84 -50.20
C LEU A 393 16.27 -3.97 -51.49
N ALA A 394 15.01 -3.53 -51.47
CA ALA A 394 14.16 -3.54 -52.65
C ALA A 394 14.74 -2.66 -53.77
N SER A 395 15.25 -1.48 -53.41
CA SER A 395 15.91 -0.57 -54.35
C SER A 395 17.21 -1.17 -54.93
N ALA A 396 18.02 -1.83 -54.10
CA ALA A 396 19.26 -2.47 -54.50
C ALA A 396 19.00 -3.65 -55.45
N LYS A 397 17.99 -4.49 -55.14
CA LYS A 397 17.56 -5.58 -56.04
C LYS A 397 17.11 -5.05 -57.41
N ALA A 398 16.38 -3.93 -57.45
CA ALA A 398 15.99 -3.30 -58.71
C ALA A 398 17.20 -2.75 -59.47
N ALA A 399 18.19 -2.18 -58.77
CA ALA A 399 19.42 -1.69 -59.37
C ALA A 399 20.27 -2.85 -59.96
N ILE A 400 20.40 -3.97 -59.25
CA ILE A 400 21.09 -5.17 -59.72
C ILE A 400 20.46 -5.69 -61.01
N LYS A 401 19.13 -5.89 -61.03
CA LYS A 401 18.42 -6.33 -62.24
C LYS A 401 18.64 -5.40 -63.43
N ARG A 402 18.68 -4.08 -63.19
CA ARG A 402 18.98 -3.11 -64.24
C ARG A 402 20.41 -3.27 -64.76
N ALA A 403 21.38 -3.47 -63.87
CA ALA A 403 22.77 -3.69 -64.24
C ALA A 403 22.95 -5.01 -65.02
N GLU A 404 22.26 -6.09 -64.63
CA GLU A 404 22.26 -7.36 -65.36
C GLU A 404 21.73 -7.19 -66.79
N CYS A 405 20.61 -6.48 -66.98
CA CYS A 405 20.08 -6.17 -68.31
C CYS A 405 21.10 -5.36 -69.15
N GLN A 406 21.71 -4.34 -68.55
CA GLN A 406 22.72 -3.53 -69.23
C GLN A 406 23.95 -4.35 -69.61
N GLN A 407 24.38 -5.29 -68.76
CA GLN A 407 25.51 -6.17 -69.04
C GLN A 407 25.22 -7.08 -70.23
N MET A 408 24.03 -7.69 -70.30
CA MET A 408 23.61 -8.48 -71.47
C MET A 408 23.62 -7.67 -72.76
N GLU A 409 23.13 -6.42 -72.73
CA GLU A 409 23.17 -5.52 -73.88
C GLU A 409 24.61 -5.22 -74.32
N ILE A 410 25.50 -4.94 -73.37
CA ILE A 410 26.93 -4.72 -73.64
C ILE A 410 27.56 -5.94 -74.30
N ASP A 411 27.25 -7.16 -73.84
CA ASP A 411 27.86 -8.38 -74.39
C ASP A 411 27.35 -8.70 -75.80
N VAL A 412 26.08 -8.42 -76.09
CA VAL A 412 25.56 -8.45 -77.48
C VAL A 412 26.29 -7.45 -78.35
N LEU A 413 26.45 -6.20 -77.89
CA LEU A 413 27.16 -5.16 -78.65
C LEU A 413 28.63 -5.51 -78.88
N ARG A 414 29.31 -6.09 -77.89
CA ARG A 414 30.69 -6.58 -78.01
C ARG A 414 30.81 -7.69 -79.04
N ASN A 415 29.88 -8.64 -79.06
CA ASN A 415 29.86 -9.71 -80.05
C ASN A 415 29.64 -9.17 -81.47
N GLU A 416 28.72 -8.22 -81.64
CA GLU A 416 28.49 -7.56 -82.94
C GLU A 416 29.70 -6.74 -83.39
N LEU A 417 30.39 -6.06 -82.47
CA LEU A 417 31.65 -5.36 -82.77
C LEU A 417 32.72 -6.35 -83.26
N ARG A 418 32.91 -7.47 -82.55
CA ARG A 418 33.88 -8.51 -82.93
C ARG A 418 33.59 -9.07 -84.33
N LYS A 419 32.32 -9.33 -84.67
CA LYS A 419 31.92 -9.77 -86.02
C LYS A 419 32.27 -8.72 -87.08
N ARG A 420 32.02 -7.43 -86.80
CA ARG A 420 32.38 -6.33 -87.70
C ARG A 420 33.90 -6.24 -87.91
N ASP A 421 34.69 -6.38 -86.86
CA ASP A 421 36.15 -6.35 -86.95
C ASP A 421 36.69 -7.49 -87.82
N ILE A 422 36.16 -8.72 -87.66
CA ILE A 422 36.50 -9.86 -88.52
C ILE A 422 36.15 -9.58 -89.98
N ALA A 423 34.94 -9.04 -90.23
CA ALA A 423 34.51 -8.69 -91.58
C ALA A 423 35.41 -7.61 -92.21
N LEU A 424 35.75 -6.56 -91.46
CA LEU A 424 36.67 -5.51 -91.90
C LEU A 424 38.05 -6.06 -92.25
N ASN A 425 38.61 -6.94 -91.42
CA ASN A 425 39.89 -7.60 -91.70
C ASN A 425 39.81 -8.44 -92.99
N ALA A 426 38.71 -9.18 -93.20
CA ALA A 426 38.50 -9.94 -94.43
C ALA A 426 38.41 -9.02 -95.67
N TYR A 427 37.69 -7.89 -95.56
CA TYR A 427 37.63 -6.89 -96.62
C TYR A 427 38.99 -6.25 -96.91
N ASP A 428 39.80 -5.96 -95.89
CA ASP A 428 41.15 -5.42 -96.07
C ASP A 428 42.06 -6.43 -96.80
N CYS A 429 42.02 -7.71 -96.40
CA CYS A 429 42.72 -8.77 -97.13
C CYS A 429 42.29 -8.84 -98.61
N GLN A 430 40.98 -8.81 -98.89
CA GLN A 430 40.46 -8.80 -100.26
C GLN A 430 40.92 -7.56 -101.03
N TYR A 431 40.89 -6.38 -100.40
CA TYR A 431 41.35 -5.14 -100.99
C TYR A 431 42.84 -5.19 -101.32
N GLN A 432 43.69 -5.65 -100.40
CA GLN A 432 45.12 -5.81 -100.62
C GLN A 432 45.42 -6.78 -101.78
N GLN A 433 44.71 -7.91 -101.85
CA GLN A 433 44.83 -8.86 -102.97
C GLN A 433 44.45 -8.22 -104.31
N LEU A 434 43.35 -7.48 -104.36
CA LEU A 434 42.92 -6.77 -105.56
C LEU A 434 43.95 -5.72 -105.98
N MET A 435 44.47 -4.95 -105.03
CA MET A 435 45.50 -3.93 -105.27
C MET A 435 46.81 -4.55 -105.76
N LEU A 436 47.19 -5.73 -105.26
CA LEU A 436 48.35 -6.47 -105.76
C LEU A 436 48.13 -6.90 -107.21
N LYS A 437 46.98 -7.51 -107.53
CA LYS A 437 46.62 -7.89 -108.91
C LYS A 437 46.64 -6.68 -109.84
N ALA A 438 46.02 -5.57 -109.44
CA ALA A 438 46.01 -4.33 -110.21
C ALA A 438 47.42 -3.78 -110.49
N LYS A 439 48.32 -3.82 -109.49
CA LYS A 439 49.73 -3.46 -109.67
C LYS A 439 50.46 -4.41 -110.64
N MET A 440 50.24 -5.72 -110.53
CA MET A 440 50.81 -6.70 -111.48
C MET A 440 50.33 -6.45 -112.91
N PHE A 441 49.03 -6.23 -113.11
CA PHE A 441 48.46 -5.87 -114.42
C PHE A 441 49.10 -4.61 -115.01
N LYS A 442 49.32 -3.58 -114.18
CA LYS A 442 49.99 -2.33 -114.58
C LYS A 442 51.45 -2.56 -114.97
N ASN A 443 52.19 -3.36 -114.19
CA ASN A 443 53.63 -3.59 -114.40
C ASN A 443 53.92 -4.51 -115.59
N ALA A 444 53.07 -5.49 -115.85
CA ALA A 444 53.26 -6.47 -116.93
C ALA A 444 52.70 -6.03 -118.30
N GLY A 445 52.05 -4.86 -118.38
CA GLY A 445 51.55 -4.28 -119.62
C GLY A 445 50.49 -5.14 -120.32
N TYR A 446 49.25 -5.17 -119.80
CA TYR A 446 48.02 -5.69 -120.46
C TYR A 446 48.11 -7.02 -121.25
N ARG A 447 49.11 -7.89 -121.00
CA ARG A 447 49.31 -9.17 -121.71
C ARG A 447 49.13 -10.39 -120.80
N PHE A 448 48.25 -10.29 -119.80
CA PHE A 448 48.11 -11.30 -118.73
C PHE A 448 46.83 -12.16 -118.82
N LEU A 449 46.17 -12.20 -119.97
CA LEU A 449 44.99 -13.05 -120.16
C LEU A 449 45.32 -14.49 -120.59
N ASP A 450 46.60 -14.84 -120.80
CA ASP A 450 46.97 -16.15 -121.36
C ASP A 450 47.51 -17.18 -120.34
N ASP A 451 47.81 -16.81 -119.08
CA ASP A 451 48.37 -17.76 -118.09
C ASP A 451 47.71 -17.64 -116.70
N LEU A 452 46.81 -18.57 -116.38
CA LEU A 452 46.31 -18.86 -115.03
C LEU A 452 46.97 -20.14 -114.51
N PRO A 453 47.60 -20.16 -113.32
CA PRO A 453 48.08 -21.41 -112.74
C PRO A 453 46.92 -22.25 -112.16
N PRO A 454 46.94 -23.59 -112.33
CA PRO A 454 46.03 -24.51 -111.65
C PRO A 454 46.49 -24.75 -110.20
N ASP A 455 45.53 -24.95 -109.30
CA ASP A 455 45.65 -25.42 -107.92
C ASP A 455 46.43 -24.57 -106.90
N CYS A 456 45.68 -23.87 -106.05
CA CYS A 456 46.05 -23.63 -104.64
C CYS A 456 44.77 -23.65 -103.77
N CYS A 457 44.11 -24.80 -103.75
CA CYS A 457 43.42 -25.28 -102.55
C CYS A 457 44.50 -25.98 -101.71
N THR A 458 44.97 -25.35 -100.64
CA THR A 458 45.66 -26.05 -99.55
C THR A 458 45.03 -25.65 -98.24
N ASP A 459 44.44 -26.66 -97.60
CA ASP A 459 44.06 -26.72 -96.21
C ASP A 459 45.08 -26.03 -95.29
N SER A 460 44.58 -25.14 -94.45
CA SER A 460 45.14 -24.93 -93.11
C SER A 460 43.99 -24.60 -92.16
N CYS A 461 43.56 -25.65 -91.45
CA CYS A 461 43.01 -25.68 -90.09
C CYS A 461 41.98 -24.58 -89.75
N VAL A 462 40.67 -24.82 -89.72
CA VAL A 462 39.97 -25.59 -88.66
C VAL A 462 40.74 -25.61 -87.34
N ASP A 463 40.48 -24.63 -86.48
CA ASP A 463 40.37 -24.86 -85.05
C ASP A 463 38.92 -24.58 -84.66
N GLY A 464 38.25 -25.63 -84.18
CA GLY A 464 36.95 -25.53 -83.52
C GLY A 464 37.11 -24.98 -82.10
N PRO A 465 36.00 -24.64 -81.44
CA PRO A 465 36.02 -24.06 -80.09
C PRO A 465 36.30 -25.17 -79.05
N GLU A 466 37.28 -24.95 -78.18
CA GLU A 466 37.35 -25.71 -76.93
C GLU A 466 36.24 -25.20 -75.99
N GLU A 467 35.23 -26.04 -75.81
CA GLU A 467 34.33 -25.99 -74.67
C GLU A 467 35.11 -26.39 -73.42
N GLU A 468 35.47 -25.43 -72.58
CA GLU A 468 35.89 -25.71 -71.21
C GLU A 468 34.70 -25.51 -70.26
N GLN A 469 34.36 -26.61 -69.61
CA GLN A 469 33.29 -26.74 -68.63
C GLN A 469 33.59 -25.85 -67.43
N THR A 470 32.72 -24.89 -67.16
CA THR A 470 32.57 -24.33 -65.81
C THR A 470 31.86 -25.37 -64.95
N GLU A 471 32.61 -26.06 -64.10
CA GLU A 471 32.06 -26.77 -62.94
C GLU A 471 31.43 -25.73 -61.99
N GLU A 472 30.11 -25.84 -61.82
CA GLU A 472 29.40 -25.35 -60.64
C GLU A 472 29.65 -26.33 -59.49
N ASN A 473 30.28 -25.84 -58.42
CA ASN A 473 29.89 -26.11 -57.03
C ASN A 473 30.40 -25.00 -56.11
#